data_AF-S7MD24-F1
#
_entry.id   AF-S7MD24-F1
#
_cell.length_a   1.000
_cell.length_b   1.000
_cell.length_c   1.000
_cell.angle_alpha   90.00
_cell.angle_beta   90.00
_cell.angle_gamma   90.00
#
_symmetry.space_group_name_H-M   'P 1'
#
loop_
_entity.id
_entity.type
_entity.pdbx_description
1 polymer ?
#
loop_
_entity_poly.entity_id
_entity_poly.type
_entity_poly.pdbx_seq_one_letter_code
_entity_poly.pdbx_strand_id
1 'polypeptide(L)'
;MAPVLSKDAPDIESILALNPRTQTHATLRSTSAKKLDKKHWKRNPDKNCFDCEKLENNFDDIKHTTLGERGALREAMRCLKCADAPCQKSCPTNLDIKSFITSIANENQHRKQELLWSRQDDFLGQSPWPDLWDGVPHLRPVCGRLQSLCHRGGAH
;
A
#
# COMPACT_ATOMS: atom_id res chain seq x y z
N MET A 1 -52.81 13.12 -14.05
CA MET A 1 -51.87 12.30 -14.87
C MET A 1 -50.86 11.68 -13.92
N ALA A 2 -50.65 10.37 -13.99
CA ALA A 2 -49.66 9.70 -13.14
C ALA A 2 -48.23 10.05 -13.59
N PRO A 3 -47.26 10.12 -12.66
CA PRO A 3 -45.85 10.32 -13.00
C PRO A 3 -45.32 9.13 -13.83
N VAL A 4 -44.33 9.41 -14.68
CA VAL A 4 -43.70 8.38 -15.52
C VAL A 4 -42.73 7.58 -14.65
N LEU A 5 -43.10 6.33 -14.32
CA LEU A 5 -42.32 5.45 -13.44
C LEU A 5 -40.92 5.08 -13.98
N SER A 6 -40.72 5.16 -15.29
CA SER A 6 -39.46 4.81 -15.94
C SER A 6 -38.47 5.97 -16.07
N LYS A 7 -38.76 7.13 -15.48
CA LYS A 7 -37.90 8.31 -15.50
C LYS A 7 -37.52 8.70 -14.08
N ASP A 8 -36.28 9.12 -13.93
CA ASP A 8 -35.78 9.64 -12.67
C ASP A 8 -36.47 10.97 -12.33
N ALA A 9 -36.75 11.17 -11.04
CA ALA A 9 -37.24 12.43 -10.51
C ALA A 9 -36.07 13.46 -10.43
N PRO A 10 -36.35 14.78 -10.39
CA PRO A 10 -35.30 15.81 -10.49
C PRO A 10 -34.26 15.77 -9.35
N ASP A 11 -34.65 15.29 -8.18
CA ASP A 11 -33.76 15.02 -7.05
C ASP A 11 -32.79 13.87 -7.35
N ILE A 12 -33.28 12.79 -7.97
CA ILE A 12 -32.47 11.67 -8.42
C ILE A 12 -31.54 12.11 -9.56
N GLU A 13 -32.03 12.86 -10.54
CA GLU A 13 -31.20 13.40 -11.63
C GLU A 13 -30.03 14.25 -11.09
N SER A 14 -30.28 15.03 -10.03
CA SER A 14 -29.24 15.81 -9.35
C SER A 14 -28.16 14.93 -8.71
N ILE A 15 -28.54 13.80 -8.10
CA ILE A 15 -27.59 12.86 -7.50
C ILE A 15 -26.76 12.15 -8.59
N LEU A 16 -27.39 11.82 -9.72
CA LEU A 16 -26.74 11.12 -10.84
C LEU A 16 -25.86 12.05 -11.71
N ALA A 17 -25.68 13.33 -11.34
CA ALA A 17 -24.97 14.31 -12.14
C ALA A 17 -23.52 13.89 -12.51
N LEU A 18 -22.81 13.24 -11.58
CA LEU A 18 -21.41 12.78 -11.76
C LEU A 18 -21.29 11.32 -12.24
N ASN A 19 -22.41 10.64 -12.51
CA ASN A 19 -22.33 9.27 -13.01
C ASN A 19 -21.71 9.22 -14.41
N PRO A 20 -20.85 8.22 -14.67
CA PRO A 20 -20.15 8.12 -15.94
C PRO A 20 -21.15 7.91 -17.07
N ARG A 21 -21.08 8.79 -18.08
CA ARG A 21 -21.86 8.72 -19.32
C ARG A 21 -20.91 8.74 -20.51
N THR A 22 -21.19 7.92 -21.52
CA THR A 22 -20.41 7.88 -22.75
C THR A 22 -20.54 9.21 -23.50
N GLN A 23 -19.42 9.90 -23.69
CA GLN A 23 -19.39 11.15 -24.45
C GLN A 23 -19.48 10.84 -25.95
N THR A 24 -20.41 11.48 -26.65
CA THR A 24 -20.59 11.31 -28.11
C THR A 24 -19.61 12.16 -28.92
N HIS A 25 -18.96 13.14 -28.29
CA HIS A 25 -18.06 14.10 -28.92
C HIS A 25 -16.80 14.34 -28.09
N ALA A 26 -15.80 14.97 -28.71
CA ALA A 26 -14.58 15.40 -28.03
C ALA A 26 -14.87 16.49 -26.98
N THR A 27 -14.17 16.43 -25.85
CA THR A 27 -14.32 17.42 -24.77
C THR A 27 -13.42 18.64 -25.01
N LEU A 28 -13.99 19.84 -25.02
CA LEU A 28 -13.25 21.09 -25.16
C LEU A 28 -12.94 21.71 -23.79
N ARG A 29 -11.65 21.82 -23.43
CA ARG A 29 -11.18 22.55 -22.24
C ARG A 29 -9.91 23.30 -22.60
N SER A 30 -9.82 24.58 -22.22
CA SER A 30 -8.61 25.37 -22.44
C SER A 30 -7.46 24.86 -21.57
N THR A 31 -6.23 25.12 -22.02
CA THR A 31 -5.02 24.78 -21.26
C THR A 31 -4.96 25.55 -19.93
N SER A 32 -5.46 26.78 -19.89
CA SER A 32 -5.57 27.58 -18.66
C SER A 32 -6.54 26.95 -17.65
N ALA A 33 -7.73 26.55 -18.09
CA ALA A 33 -8.72 25.89 -17.22
C ALA A 33 -8.16 24.58 -16.66
N LYS A 34 -7.55 23.73 -17.49
CA LYS A 34 -6.93 22.47 -17.04
C LYS A 34 -5.82 22.68 -16.00
N LYS A 35 -5.02 23.75 -16.13
CA LYS A 35 -3.97 24.08 -15.16
C LYS A 35 -4.55 24.49 -13.80
N LEU A 36 -5.68 25.20 -13.79
CA LEU A 36 -6.40 25.57 -12.56
C LEU A 36 -7.00 24.31 -11.91
N ASP A 37 -7.73 23.50 -12.69
CA ASP A 37 -8.38 22.27 -12.21
C ASP A 37 -7.38 21.25 -11.65
N LYS A 38 -6.18 21.18 -12.23
CA LYS A 38 -5.12 20.25 -11.79
C LYS A 38 -4.73 20.46 -10.32
N LYS A 39 -4.78 21.69 -9.82
CA LYS A 39 -4.44 22.00 -8.42
C LYS A 39 -5.47 21.40 -7.45
N HIS A 40 -6.74 21.37 -7.84
CA HIS A 40 -7.83 20.85 -7.00
C HIS A 40 -7.74 19.32 -6.77
N TRP A 41 -7.24 18.56 -7.75
CA TRP A 41 -7.17 17.09 -7.68
C TRP A 41 -5.78 16.51 -7.38
N LYS A 42 -4.84 17.33 -6.89
CA LYS A 42 -3.45 16.92 -6.63
C LYS A 42 -3.39 16.02 -5.38
N ARG A 43 -2.85 14.79 -5.53
CA ARG A 43 -2.69 13.81 -4.42
C ARG A 43 -1.24 13.61 -3.96
N ASN A 44 -0.31 13.58 -4.90
CA ASN A 44 1.12 13.38 -4.63
C ASN A 44 1.77 14.72 -4.24
N PRO A 45 2.97 14.74 -3.64
CA PRO A 45 3.71 15.99 -3.40
C PRO A 45 3.86 16.80 -4.68
N ASP A 46 3.83 18.13 -4.56
CA ASP A 46 4.09 18.99 -5.69
C ASP A 46 5.59 19.15 -5.91
N LYS A 47 6.01 18.99 -7.16
CA LYS A 47 7.41 19.14 -7.56
C LYS A 47 7.88 20.60 -7.52
N ASN A 48 6.94 21.53 -7.49
CA ASN A 48 7.18 22.97 -7.41
C ASN A 48 6.98 23.52 -5.98
N CYS A 49 6.71 22.65 -5.00
CA CYS A 49 6.64 23.04 -3.59
C CYS A 49 8.07 23.04 -3.02
N PHE A 50 8.56 24.23 -2.69
CA PHE A 50 9.88 24.42 -2.08
C PHE A 50 9.81 24.58 -0.55
N ASP A 51 8.60 24.88 -0.05
CA ASP A 51 8.33 25.09 1.37
C ASP A 51 7.13 24.20 1.70
N CYS A 52 7.44 22.93 1.94
CA CYS A 52 6.43 21.93 2.29
C CYS A 52 6.39 21.75 3.82
N GLU A 53 5.31 21.14 4.29
CA GLU A 53 4.84 21.05 5.68
C GLU A 53 5.95 20.94 6.76
N LYS A 54 5.82 21.75 7.83
CA LYS A 54 6.76 21.76 8.96
C LYS A 54 6.62 20.45 9.74
N LEU A 55 7.73 19.73 9.91
CA LEU A 55 7.79 18.45 10.62
C LEU A 55 8.29 18.57 12.08
N GLU A 56 8.36 19.78 12.64
CA GLU A 56 8.79 19.98 14.02
C GLU A 56 7.84 19.22 14.98
N ASN A 57 8.41 18.36 15.83
CA ASN A 57 7.70 17.50 16.78
C ASN A 57 6.69 16.50 16.17
N ASN A 58 6.80 16.16 14.88
CA ASN A 58 6.01 15.08 14.28
C ASN A 58 6.79 13.75 14.31
N PHE A 59 6.24 12.73 14.96
CA PHE A 59 6.81 11.39 15.08
C PHE A 59 5.95 10.31 14.40
N ASP A 60 5.14 10.70 13.43
CA ASP A 60 4.28 9.80 12.67
C ASP A 60 5.11 8.82 11.82
N ASP A 61 4.54 7.63 11.55
CA ASP A 61 5.22 6.62 10.72
C ASP A 61 5.22 7.03 9.23
N ILE A 62 6.33 7.57 8.76
CA ILE A 62 6.52 8.00 7.36
C ILE A 62 6.95 6.88 6.40
N LYS A 63 7.04 5.62 6.86
CA LYS A 63 7.52 4.52 6.03
C LYS A 63 6.54 4.21 4.90
N HIS A 64 6.99 4.41 3.65
CA HIS A 64 6.23 4.01 2.45
C HIS A 64 5.96 2.50 2.33
N THR A 65 6.59 1.70 3.18
CA THR A 65 6.50 0.23 3.19
C THR A 65 5.49 -0.28 4.22
N THR A 66 4.92 0.58 5.05
CA THR A 66 3.87 0.22 6.00
C THR A 66 2.59 -0.09 5.22
N LEU A 67 2.05 -1.30 5.43
CA LEU A 67 0.87 -1.81 4.73
C LEU A 67 -0.23 -2.11 5.74
N GLY A 68 -1.41 -1.53 5.54
CA GLY A 68 -2.64 -1.99 6.23
C GLY A 68 -3.10 -3.35 5.70
N GLU A 69 -4.03 -4.00 6.39
CA GLU A 69 -4.49 -5.37 6.07
C GLU A 69 -4.88 -5.55 4.59
N ARG A 70 -5.70 -4.66 4.05
CA ARG A 70 -6.11 -4.70 2.63
C ARG A 70 -4.92 -4.61 1.67
N GLY A 71 -3.93 -3.76 1.97
CA GLY A 71 -2.71 -3.59 1.18
C GLY A 71 -1.81 -4.82 1.27
N ALA A 72 -1.65 -5.35 2.49
CA ALA A 72 -0.85 -6.54 2.76
C ALA A 72 -1.41 -7.79 2.07
N LEU A 73 -2.73 -7.99 2.09
CA LEU A 73 -3.38 -9.10 1.39
C LEU A 73 -3.16 -9.01 -0.13
N ARG A 74 -3.34 -7.82 -0.71
CA ARG A 74 -3.11 -7.59 -2.14
C ARG A 74 -1.66 -7.90 -2.53
N GLU A 75 -0.70 -7.40 -1.76
CA GLU A 75 0.73 -7.62 -2.03
C GLU A 75 1.13 -9.09 -1.84
N ALA A 76 0.56 -9.77 -0.84
CA ALA A 76 0.78 -11.20 -0.63
C ALA A 76 0.20 -12.08 -1.75
N MET A 77 -0.98 -11.72 -2.26
CA MET A 77 -1.57 -12.38 -3.43
C MET A 77 -0.72 -12.16 -4.70
N ARG A 78 -0.11 -10.98 -4.85
CA ARG A 78 0.77 -10.66 -5.98
C ARG A 78 2.08 -11.46 -5.99
N CYS A 79 2.54 -11.94 -4.83
CA CYS A 79 3.74 -12.78 -4.74
C CYS A 79 3.56 -14.12 -5.46
N LEU A 80 4.55 -14.50 -6.29
CA LEU A 80 4.54 -15.73 -7.09
C LEU A 80 4.84 -17.01 -6.30
N LYS A 81 5.30 -16.91 -5.05
CA LYS A 81 5.53 -18.06 -4.14
C LYS A 81 6.45 -19.13 -4.78
N CYS A 82 7.56 -18.68 -5.38
CA CYS A 82 8.51 -19.51 -6.11
C CYS A 82 9.02 -20.70 -5.28
N ALA A 83 9.30 -21.85 -5.92
CA ALA A 83 9.86 -23.02 -5.25
C ALA A 83 11.30 -22.75 -4.75
N ASP A 84 12.18 -22.27 -5.64
CA ASP A 84 13.52 -21.79 -5.29
C ASP A 84 13.54 -20.28 -5.17
N ALA A 85 13.13 -19.79 -3.99
CA ALA A 85 12.95 -18.36 -3.78
C ALA A 85 14.32 -17.64 -3.62
N PRO A 86 14.74 -16.78 -4.58
CA PRO A 86 16.00 -16.05 -4.45
C PRO A 86 15.96 -15.07 -3.27
N CYS A 87 14.77 -14.56 -2.93
CA CYS A 87 14.55 -13.70 -1.77
C CYS A 87 14.95 -14.35 -0.44
N GLN A 88 14.74 -15.65 -0.27
CA GLN A 88 15.14 -16.37 0.93
C GLN A 88 16.66 -16.55 1.00
N LYS A 89 17.31 -16.85 -0.14
CA LYS A 89 18.77 -16.98 -0.22
C LYS A 89 19.50 -15.65 0.03
N SER A 90 18.89 -14.53 -0.34
CA SER A 90 19.42 -13.20 -0.05
C SER A 90 19.20 -12.72 1.38
N CYS A 91 18.40 -13.44 2.18
CA CYS A 91 18.14 -13.08 3.57
C CYS A 91 19.21 -13.69 4.48
N PRO A 92 19.99 -12.89 5.24
CA PRO A 92 21.08 -13.41 6.08
C PRO A 92 20.61 -14.34 7.20
N THR A 93 19.33 -14.25 7.60
CA THR A 93 18.71 -15.12 8.61
C THR A 93 17.91 -16.28 7.99
N ASN A 94 17.96 -16.44 6.66
CA ASN A 94 17.27 -17.51 5.92
C ASN A 94 15.77 -17.66 6.31
N LEU A 95 15.09 -16.51 6.43
CA LEU A 95 13.65 -16.49 6.70
C LEU A 95 12.89 -17.13 5.53
N ASP A 96 11.96 -18.03 5.84
CA ASP A 96 11.04 -18.60 4.84
C ASP A 96 9.95 -17.58 4.45
N ILE A 97 10.34 -16.68 3.55
CA ILE A 97 9.50 -15.61 3.02
C ILE A 97 8.28 -16.18 2.28
N LYS A 98 8.42 -17.35 1.64
CA LYS A 98 7.33 -17.97 0.89
C LYS A 98 6.19 -18.39 1.82
N SER A 99 6.50 -19.15 2.87
CA SER A 99 5.47 -19.61 3.81
C SER A 99 4.87 -18.47 4.62
N PHE A 100 5.68 -17.47 4.97
CA PHE A 100 5.19 -16.25 5.62
C PHE A 100 4.20 -15.48 4.74
N ILE A 101 4.54 -15.18 3.49
CA ILE A 101 3.65 -14.47 2.57
C ILE A 101 2.40 -15.30 2.24
N THR A 102 2.52 -16.62 2.15
CA THR A 102 1.36 -17.52 1.95
C THR A 102 0.43 -17.48 3.16
N SER A 103 0.99 -17.43 4.38
CA SER A 103 0.20 -17.27 5.61
C SER A 103 -0.50 -15.91 5.64
N ILE A 104 0.13 -14.85 5.10
CA ILE A 104 -0.50 -13.53 4.92
C ILE A 104 -1.74 -13.64 4.03
N ALA A 105 -1.62 -14.25 2.85
CA ALA A 105 -2.70 -14.38 1.88
C ALA A 105 -3.89 -15.20 2.41
N ASN A 106 -3.64 -16.17 3.29
CA ASN A 106 -4.67 -17.03 3.88
C ASN A 106 -5.26 -16.48 5.20
N GLU A 107 -5.00 -15.21 5.54
CA GLU A 107 -5.52 -14.53 6.74
C GLU A 107 -5.18 -15.20 8.09
N ASN A 108 -4.25 -16.15 8.12
CA ASN A 108 -3.86 -16.88 9.34
C ASN A 108 -2.89 -16.06 10.20
N GLN A 109 -3.38 -14.98 10.83
CA GLN A 109 -2.62 -14.02 11.63
C GLN A 109 -1.70 -14.70 12.67
N HIS A 110 -2.20 -15.73 13.35
CA HIS A 110 -1.45 -16.49 14.36
C HIS A 110 -0.22 -17.20 13.78
N ARG A 111 -0.40 -17.95 12.68
CA ARG A 111 0.69 -18.66 11.99
C ARG A 111 1.75 -17.69 11.43
N LYS A 112 1.33 -16.49 11.00
CA LYS A 112 2.27 -15.43 10.54
C LYS A 112 3.24 -15.04 11.67
N GLN A 113 2.71 -14.86 12.89
CA GLN A 113 3.50 -14.47 14.05
C GLN A 113 4.42 -15.59 14.52
N GLU A 114 3.92 -16.83 14.54
CA GLU A 114 4.71 -18.00 14.94
C GLU A 114 5.89 -18.26 13.98
N LEU A 115 5.69 -18.13 12.66
CA LEU A 115 6.78 -18.27 11.67
C LEU A 115 7.84 -17.17 11.77
N LEU A 116 7.45 -15.98 12.23
CA LEU A 116 8.37 -14.88 12.47
C LEU A 116 9.12 -15.07 13.80
N TRP A 117 8.39 -15.41 14.86
CA TRP A 117 8.90 -15.54 16.22
C TRP A 117 9.84 -16.74 16.37
N SER A 118 9.48 -17.89 15.80
CA SER A 118 10.28 -19.12 15.87
C SER A 118 11.70 -18.99 15.32
N ARG A 119 12.03 -17.90 14.63
CA ARG A 119 13.39 -17.57 14.17
C ARG A 119 13.99 -16.32 14.82
N GLN A 120 13.23 -15.56 15.61
CA GLN A 120 13.72 -14.39 16.35
C GLN A 120 14.45 -14.80 17.65
N ASP A 121 14.21 -16.02 18.14
CA ASP A 121 14.77 -16.54 19.40
C ASP A 121 16.31 -16.80 19.36
N ASP A 122 16.97 -16.70 18.19
CA ASP A 122 18.44 -16.77 18.08
C ASP A 122 19.17 -15.44 18.37
N PHE A 123 18.43 -14.34 18.60
CA PHE A 123 18.99 -12.99 18.78
C PHE A 123 18.91 -12.46 20.22
N LEU A 124 18.84 -13.33 21.22
CA LEU A 124 19.01 -12.93 22.62
C LEU A 124 20.50 -12.72 22.93
N GLY A 125 21.00 -11.51 22.63
CA GLY A 125 22.25 -11.08 23.27
C GLY A 125 23.06 -9.96 22.66
N GLN A 126 22.52 -9.01 21.87
CA GLN A 126 23.31 -7.83 21.48
C GLN A 126 22.56 -6.63 20.88
N SER A 127 21.47 -6.15 21.49
CA SER A 127 20.99 -4.79 21.21
C SER A 127 20.30 -4.18 22.44
N PRO A 128 20.80 -3.04 22.96
CA PRO A 128 20.13 -2.31 24.04
C PRO A 128 19.10 -1.37 23.43
N TRP A 129 17.84 -1.79 23.40
CA TRP A 129 16.70 -0.87 23.27
C TRP A 129 15.61 -1.34 24.24
N PRO A 130 15.64 -0.90 25.52
CA PRO A 130 14.70 -1.38 26.54
C PRO A 130 13.31 -0.75 26.48
N ASP A 131 13.00 0.20 25.59
CA ASP A 131 11.79 1.04 25.75
C ASP A 131 10.77 0.94 24.59
N LEU A 132 10.62 -0.23 23.96
CA LEU A 132 9.71 -0.38 22.81
C LEU A 132 8.79 -1.59 22.90
N TRP A 133 8.32 -1.92 24.10
CA TRP A 133 7.42 -3.06 24.32
C TRP A 133 6.16 -2.73 25.13
N ASP A 134 5.75 -1.47 25.20
CA ASP A 134 4.40 -1.11 25.66
C ASP A 134 3.58 -0.49 24.52
N GLY A 135 2.78 -1.34 23.87
CA GLY A 135 1.51 -0.89 23.25
C GLY A 135 1.44 -0.67 21.73
N VAL A 136 1.82 -1.62 20.87
CA VAL A 136 1.50 -1.53 19.42
C VAL A 136 1.07 -2.86 18.80
N PRO A 137 -0.20 -3.02 18.36
CA PRO A 137 -0.67 -4.19 17.64
C PRO A 137 -0.41 -4.03 16.14
N HIS A 138 0.83 -3.98 15.67
CA HIS A 138 1.10 -3.92 14.21
C HIS A 138 2.35 -4.69 13.78
N LEU A 139 2.11 -5.69 12.93
CA LEU A 139 3.10 -6.38 12.10
C LEU A 139 4.01 -5.36 11.40
N ARG A 140 5.30 -5.35 11.79
CA ARG A 140 6.34 -4.55 11.15
C ARG A 140 6.75 -5.21 9.82
N PRO A 141 6.90 -4.45 8.72
CA PRO A 141 7.05 -5.03 7.39
C PRO A 141 8.49 -5.45 7.09
N VAL A 142 8.74 -6.76 6.98
CA VAL A 142 9.94 -7.35 6.36
C VAL A 142 9.95 -7.14 4.82
N CYS A 143 8.83 -6.74 4.22
CA CYS A 143 8.64 -6.84 2.77
C CYS A 143 9.18 -5.67 1.94
N GLY A 144 9.59 -4.55 2.57
CA GLY A 144 9.92 -3.31 1.86
C GLY A 144 11.29 -3.24 1.17
N ARG A 145 12.25 -4.08 1.58
CA ARG A 145 13.64 -4.02 1.09
C ARG A 145 14.02 -5.15 0.13
N LEU A 146 13.08 -6.07 -0.15
CA LEU A 146 13.33 -7.30 -0.94
C LEU A 146 12.91 -7.19 -2.42
N GLN A 147 12.25 -6.10 -2.84
CA GLN A 147 11.76 -5.95 -4.20
C GLN A 147 12.76 -5.29 -5.16
N SER A 148 13.79 -4.61 -4.64
CA SER A 148 14.83 -3.94 -5.45
C SER A 148 15.95 -4.86 -5.92
N LEU A 149 16.06 -6.08 -5.39
CA LEU A 149 17.06 -7.08 -5.79
C LEU A 149 16.60 -7.98 -6.95
N CYS A 150 15.29 -8.07 -7.23
CA CYS A 150 14.75 -8.97 -8.26
C CYS A 150 14.82 -8.41 -9.70
N HIS A 151 15.30 -7.18 -9.90
CA HIS A 151 15.43 -6.56 -11.24
C HIS A 151 16.87 -6.30 -11.69
N ARG A 152 17.89 -6.62 -10.87
CA ARG A 152 19.30 -6.41 -11.23
C ARG A 152 20.13 -7.70 -11.40
N GLY A 153 19.51 -8.87 -11.28
CA GLY A 153 20.17 -10.17 -11.40
C GLY A 153 20.00 -10.89 -12.74
N GLY A 154 19.61 -10.17 -13.81
CA GLY A 154 19.37 -10.73 -15.14
C GLY A 154 20.34 -10.19 -16.19
N ALA A 155 21.65 -10.38 -15.97
CA ALA A 155 22.68 -10.20 -16.99
C ALA A 155 23.92 -10.98 -16.56
N HIS A 156 23.92 -12.28 -16.83
CA HIS A 156 25.10 -13.11 -17.03
C HIS A 156 24.75 -14.17 -18.08
#